data_AF-A0A6P1CXE1-F1
#
_entry.id   AF-A0A6P1CXE1-F1
#
_cell.length_a   1.000
_cell.length_b   1.000
_cell.length_c   1.000
_cell.angle_alpha   90.00
_cell.angle_beta   90.00
_cell.angle_gamma   90.00
#
_symmetry.space_group_name_H-M   'P 1'
#
loop_
_entity.id
_entity.type
_entity.pdbx_description
1 polymer ?
#
loop_
_entity_poly.entity_id
_entity_poly.type
_entity_poly.pdbx_seq_one_letter_code
_entity_poly.pdbx_strand_id
1 'polypeptide(L)'
;LLARAAVGGPILGICGGYQMLGARIVDQVESAAGPIDGLGLLDLEIEFADPKLLRRVIGVGGAGMALRGYEIHHGRVHRTGDPHWLHIGPEVTADPATDVLA
;
A
#
# COMPACT_ATOMS: atom_id res chain seq x y z
N LEU A 1 -15.74 -8.41 6.70
CA LEU A 1 -15.28 -7.74 5.46
C LEU A 1 -16.11 -8.16 4.26
N LEU A 2 -16.13 -9.44 3.86
CA LEU A 2 -16.90 -9.92 2.70
C LEU A 2 -18.39 -9.52 2.72
N ALA A 3 -19.08 -9.70 3.87
CA ALA A 3 -20.48 -9.27 4.00
C ALA A 3 -20.68 -7.75 3.80
N ARG A 4 -19.69 -6.93 4.18
CA ARG A 4 -19.72 -5.47 3.97
C ARG A 4 -19.49 -5.12 2.50
N ALA A 5 -18.55 -5.80 1.84
CA ALA A 5 -18.32 -5.65 0.40
C ALA A 5 -19.57 -6.07 -0.41
N ALA A 6 -20.23 -7.17 -0.02
CA ALA A 6 -21.43 -7.68 -0.69
C ALA A 6 -22.60 -6.68 -0.69
N VAL A 7 -22.68 -5.78 0.30
CA VAL A 7 -23.69 -4.71 0.35
C VAL A 7 -23.17 -3.37 -0.19
N GLY A 8 -22.00 -3.34 -0.84
CA GLY A 8 -21.38 -2.13 -1.37
C GLY A 8 -20.89 -1.16 -0.29
N GLY A 9 -20.69 -1.62 0.94
CA GLY A 9 -20.20 -0.78 2.03
C GLY A 9 -18.73 -0.40 1.85
N PRO A 10 -18.32 0.84 2.19
CA PRO A 10 -16.95 1.29 1.98
C PRO A 10 -15.95 0.53 2.87
N ILE A 11 -14.82 0.15 2.28
CA ILE A 11 -13.70 -0.55 2.92
C ILE A 11 -12.42 0.21 2.61
N LEU A 12 -11.60 0.46 3.63
CA LEU A 12 -10.25 1.01 3.48
C LEU A 12 -9.26 0.00 4.06
N GLY A 13 -8.39 -0.54 3.21
CA GLY A 13 -7.26 -1.36 3.62
C GLY A 13 -6.00 -0.52 3.75
N ILE A 14 -5.22 -0.73 4.81
CA ILE A 14 -3.93 -0.06 5.04
C ILE A 14 -2.86 -1.13 5.27
N CYS A 15 -1.71 -0.99 4.59
CA CYS A 15 -0.57 -1.92 4.69
C CYS A 15 -1.03 -3.39 4.45
N GLY A 16 -0.77 -4.32 5.38
CA GLY A 16 -1.21 -5.71 5.28
C GLY A 16 -2.72 -5.87 5.02
N GLY A 17 -3.53 -4.95 5.55
CA GLY A 17 -4.96 -4.93 5.26
C GLY A 17 -5.29 -4.66 3.79
N TYR A 18 -4.54 -3.77 3.13
CA TYR A 18 -4.68 -3.54 1.68
C TYR A 18 -4.23 -4.77 0.88
N GLN A 19 -3.12 -5.38 1.28
CA GLN A 19 -2.59 -6.57 0.63
C GLN A 19 -3.58 -7.74 0.67
N MET A 20 -4.22 -7.96 1.83
CA MET A 20 -5.25 -8.98 2.02
C MET A 20 -6.51 -8.77 1.16
N LEU A 21 -6.78 -7.55 0.67
CA LEU A 21 -7.94 -7.30 -0.20
C LEU A 21 -7.69 -7.79 -1.63
N GLY A 22 -6.45 -7.99 -2.05
CA GLY A 22 -6.10 -8.45 -3.39
C GLY A 22 -6.49 -9.90 -3.66
N ALA A 23 -6.21 -10.35 -4.87
CA ALA A 23 -6.43 -11.73 -5.31
C ALA A 23 -5.35 -12.68 -4.79
N ARG A 24 -4.10 -12.24 -4.74
CA ARG A 24 -2.94 -13.10 -4.44
C ARG A 24 -1.82 -12.35 -3.73
N ILE A 25 -1.17 -13.02 -2.79
CA ILE A 25 0.02 -12.53 -2.10
C ILE A 25 1.12 -13.59 -2.24
N VAL A 26 2.29 -13.17 -2.72
CA VAL A 26 3.49 -13.99 -2.80
C VAL A 26 4.55 -13.39 -1.90
N ASP A 27 4.97 -14.16 -0.90
CA ASP A 27 5.99 -13.72 0.05
C ASP A 27 7.17 -14.70 0.10
N GLN A 28 8.25 -14.31 -0.55
CA GLN A 28 9.54 -15.01 -0.52
C GLN A 28 10.54 -14.36 0.44
N VAL A 29 10.15 -13.30 1.15
CA VAL A 29 11.04 -12.49 1.99
C VAL A 29 10.85 -12.78 3.47
N GLU A 30 9.61 -12.78 3.96
CA GLU A 30 9.32 -12.95 5.39
C GLU A 30 8.97 -14.41 5.75
N SER A 31 8.10 -15.06 4.96
CA SER A 31 7.59 -16.40 5.27
C SER A 31 8.12 -17.52 4.37
N ALA A 32 8.34 -17.25 3.08
CA ALA A 32 8.65 -18.27 2.06
C ALA A 32 7.61 -19.42 1.99
N ALA A 33 6.37 -19.19 2.46
CA ALA A 33 5.33 -20.21 2.54
C ALA A 33 4.66 -20.55 1.18
N GLY A 34 5.16 -19.95 0.10
CA GLY A 34 4.53 -20.01 -1.21
C GLY A 34 3.36 -19.01 -1.37
N PRO A 35 2.71 -18.99 -2.54
CA PRO A 35 1.61 -18.09 -2.81
C PRO A 35 0.37 -18.39 -1.96
N ILE A 36 -0.28 -17.35 -1.46
CA ILE A 36 -1.56 -17.44 -0.75
C ILE A 36 -2.62 -16.60 -1.46
N ASP A 37 -3.87 -17.05 -1.36
CA ASP A 37 -5.01 -16.29 -1.87
C ASP A 37 -5.40 -15.18 -0.89
N GLY A 38 -5.70 -14.00 -1.44
CA GLY A 38 -6.31 -12.92 -0.67
C GLY A 38 -7.83 -13.01 -0.63
N LEU A 39 -8.49 -11.94 -0.23
CA LEU A 39 -9.96 -11.87 -0.18
C LEU A 39 -10.60 -11.69 -1.57
N GLY A 40 -9.82 -11.37 -2.60
CA GLY A 40 -10.30 -11.20 -3.98
C GLY A 40 -11.28 -10.03 -4.15
N LEU A 41 -11.15 -8.99 -3.33
CA LEU A 41 -12.02 -7.81 -3.34
C LEU A 41 -11.48 -6.69 -4.25
N LEU A 42 -10.19 -6.70 -4.57
CA LEU A 42 -9.52 -5.78 -5.50
C LEU A 42 -8.79 -6.57 -6.59
N ASP A 43 -8.69 -6.00 -7.80
CA ASP A 43 -7.89 -6.60 -8.88
C ASP A 43 -6.41 -6.30 -8.68
N LEU A 44 -5.84 -6.95 -7.66
CA LEU A 44 -4.54 -6.61 -7.08
C LEU A 44 -3.75 -7.88 -6.73
N GLU A 45 -2.48 -7.91 -7.12
CA GLU A 45 -1.51 -8.93 -6.70
C GLU A 45 -0.32 -8.29 -6.01
N ILE A 46 0.09 -8.89 -4.89
CA ILE A 46 1.18 -8.40 -4.06
C ILE A 46 2.34 -9.38 -4.10
N GLU A 47 3.55 -8.85 -4.26
CA GLU A 47 4.79 -9.59 -4.11
C GLU A 47 5.70 -8.89 -3.09
N PHE A 48 6.20 -9.64 -2.12
CA PHE A 48 7.17 -9.12 -1.16
C PHE A 48 8.55 -9.11 -1.81
N ALA A 49 9.26 -7.99 -1.65
CA ALA A 49 10.58 -7.83 -2.23
C ALA A 49 11.54 -7.10 -1.28
N ASP A 50 12.82 -7.47 -1.38
CA ASP A 50 13.93 -6.78 -0.74
C ASP A 50 14.42 -5.62 -1.66
N PRO A 51 14.90 -4.50 -1.12
CA PRO A 51 14.90 -4.14 0.30
C PRO A 51 13.53 -3.70 0.81
N LYS A 52 13.35 -3.79 2.13
CA LYS A 52 12.25 -3.10 2.82
C LYS A 52 12.26 -1.63 2.41
N LEU A 53 11.13 -1.13 1.92
CA LEU A 53 10.96 0.29 1.69
C LEU A 53 10.68 0.96 3.03
N LEU A 54 11.52 1.90 3.42
CA LEU A 54 11.33 2.78 4.56
C LEU A 54 11.75 4.21 4.16
N ARG A 55 10.79 5.08 3.88
CA ARG A 55 11.07 6.45 3.42
C ARG A 55 9.94 7.42 3.76
N ARG A 56 10.27 8.71 3.85
CA ARG A 56 9.27 9.79 3.94
C ARG A 56 8.80 10.17 2.54
N VAL A 57 7.52 10.47 2.41
CA VAL A 57 6.89 10.76 1.13
C VAL A 57 5.93 11.95 1.21
N ILE A 58 5.83 12.66 0.09
CA ILE A 58 4.73 13.58 -0.21
C ILE A 58 3.93 13.03 -1.38
N GLY A 59 2.66 13.39 -1.48
CA GLY A 59 1.83 12.92 -2.57
C GLY A 59 0.56 13.72 -2.74
N VAL A 60 -0.23 13.28 -3.72
CA VAL A 60 -1.54 13.84 -4.03
C VAL A 60 -2.54 12.69 -4.11
N GLY A 61 -3.55 12.73 -3.26
CA GLY A 61 -4.67 11.78 -3.27
C GLY A 61 -5.79 12.22 -4.21
N GLY A 62 -6.88 11.46 -4.20
CA GLY A 62 -8.08 11.81 -4.94
C GLY A 62 -8.56 13.24 -4.66
N ALA A 63 -9.12 13.87 -5.70
CA ALA A 63 -9.55 15.27 -5.67
C ALA A 63 -8.45 16.28 -5.34
N GLY A 64 -7.16 15.94 -5.56
CA GLY A 64 -6.05 16.89 -5.41
C GLY A 64 -5.59 17.09 -3.97
N MET A 65 -6.00 16.21 -3.04
CA MET A 65 -5.65 16.34 -1.62
C MET A 65 -4.14 16.16 -1.41
N ALA A 66 -3.47 17.17 -0.85
CA ALA A 66 -2.06 17.08 -0.50
C ALA A 66 -1.84 16.11 0.67
N LEU A 67 -0.82 15.26 0.55
CA LEU A 67 -0.51 14.20 1.52
C LEU A 67 0.96 14.23 1.91
N ARG A 68 1.23 13.87 3.17
CA ARG A 68 2.56 13.65 3.74
C ARG A 68 2.51 12.41 4.61
N GLY A 69 3.56 11.59 4.57
CA GLY A 69 3.62 10.38 5.38
C GLY A 69 4.94 9.64 5.24
N TYR A 70 4.94 8.38 5.65
CA TYR A 70 6.05 7.46 5.45
C TYR A 70 5.54 6.13 4.89
N GLU A 71 6.35 5.52 4.05
CA GLU A 71 6.15 4.14 3.58
C GLU A 71 7.01 3.21 4.43
N ILE A 72 6.44 2.09 4.88
CA ILE A 72 7.16 1.02 5.58
C ILE A 72 6.61 -0.35 5.17
N HIS A 73 7.20 -1.00 4.16
CA HIS A 73 6.69 -2.29 3.69
C HIS A 73 7.68 -3.08 2.83
N HIS A 74 7.56 -4.41 2.86
CA HIS A 74 8.17 -5.32 1.90
C HIS A 74 7.23 -5.63 0.72
N GLY A 75 5.94 -5.80 1.00
CA GLY A 75 4.92 -6.08 -0.01
C GLY A 75 4.75 -4.92 -0.99
N ARG A 76 4.94 -5.18 -2.28
CA ARG A 76 4.78 -4.21 -3.38
C ARG A 76 3.63 -4.66 -4.27
N VAL A 77 2.96 -3.70 -4.90
CA VAL A 77 1.98 -3.99 -5.93
C VAL A 77 2.72 -4.54 -7.15
N HIS A 78 2.53 -5.83 -7.45
CA HIS A 78 3.12 -6.49 -8.61
C HIS A 78 2.23 -6.31 -9.85
N ARG A 79 0.92 -6.45 -9.67
CA ARG A 79 -0.11 -6.21 -10.69
C ARG A 79 -1.30 -5.49 -10.07
N THR A 80 -1.87 -4.53 -10.79
CA THR A 80 -3.17 -3.93 -10.46
C THR A 80 -3.94 -3.64 -11.74
N GLY A 81 -5.23 -3.97 -11.76
CA GLY A 81 -6.17 -3.49 -12.79
C GLY A 81 -6.93 -2.23 -12.37
N ASP A 82 -6.88 -1.89 -11.07
CA ASP A 82 -7.57 -0.73 -10.51
C ASP A 82 -6.77 0.57 -10.72
N PRO A 83 -7.45 1.72 -10.92
CA PRO A 83 -6.80 3.01 -11.03
C PRO A 83 -6.16 3.45 -9.70
N HIS A 84 -5.02 4.12 -9.79
CA HIS A 84 -4.35 4.67 -8.61
C HIS A 84 -5.15 5.85 -8.03
N TRP A 85 -5.54 5.74 -6.76
CA TRP A 85 -6.16 6.84 -6.01
C TRP A 85 -5.13 7.80 -5.39
N LEU A 86 -3.88 7.33 -5.23
CA LEU A 86 -2.79 8.04 -4.60
C LEU A 86 -1.58 8.08 -5.54
N HIS A 87 -1.06 9.27 -5.80
CA HIS A 87 0.21 9.47 -6.48
C HIS A 87 1.26 9.94 -5.48
N ILE A 88 2.33 9.17 -5.33
CA ILE A 88 3.43 9.45 -4.41
C ILE A 88 4.60 10.04 -5.20
N GLY A 89 5.08 11.21 -4.77
CA GLY A 89 6.25 11.87 -5.32
C GLY A 89 7.56 11.27 -4.82
N PRO A 90 8.71 11.75 -5.30
CA PRO A 90 10.01 11.28 -4.84
C PRO A 90 10.22 11.56 -3.34
N GLU A 91 11.19 10.86 -2.77
CA GLU A 91 11.58 11.01 -1.37
C GLU A 91 11.88 12.47 -1.04
N VAL A 92 11.27 12.96 0.04
CA VAL A 92 11.61 14.26 0.59
C VAL A 92 12.85 14.04 1.44
N THR A 93 14.00 14.56 1.01
CA THR A 93 15.16 14.67 1.90
C THR A 93 14.75 15.51 3.09
N ALA A 94 14.71 14.90 4.28
CA ALA A 94 14.47 15.63 5.51
C ALA A 94 15.52 16.73 5.62
N ASP A 95 15.10 17.99 5.63
CA ASP A 95 15.95 19.08 6.05
C ASP A 95 15.95 19.07 7.59
N PRO A 96 17.07 18.73 8.25
CA PRO A 96 17.15 18.68 9.71
C PRO A 96 16.85 20.04 10.37
N ALA A 97 16.87 21.15 9.62
CA ALA A 97 16.52 22.48 10.16
C ALA A 97 15.00 22.74 10.27
N THR A 98 14.15 21.96 9.57
CA THR A 98 12.70 22.25 9.47
C THR A 98 11.82 21.26 10.24
N ASP A 99 12.33 20.09 10.61
CA ASP A 99 11.55 18.99 11.22
C ASP A 99 11.43 19.05 12.77
N VAL A 100 11.88 20.13 13.43
CA VAL A 100 11.80 20.29 14.90
C VAL A 100 10.65 21.22 15.34
N LEU A 101 9.85 21.77 14.41
CA LEU A 101 8.82 22.76 14.73
C LEU A 101 7.44 22.49 14.08
N ALA A 102 6.99 21.23 14.04
CA ALA A 102 5.61 20.90 13.70
C ALA A 102 5.01 19.89 14.69
#